data_AF-A0A920J2F9-F1
#
_entry.id   AF-A0A920J2F9-F1
#
_cell.length_a   1.000
_cell.length_b   1.000
_cell.length_c   1.000
_cell.angle_alpha   90.00
_cell.angle_beta   90.00
_cell.angle_gamma   90.00
#
_symmetry.space_group_name_H-M   'P 1'
#
loop_
_entity.id
_entity.type
_entity.pdbx_description
1 polymer ?
#
loop_
_entity_poly.entity_id
_entity_poly.type
_entity_poly.pdbx_seq_one_letter_code
_entity_poly.pdbx_strand_id
1 'polypeptide(L)' 'MKILRTPDERFEGLTDFPFEPNYTIIKTKDGSELRIHHIDEGPKKGPHYC' A
#
# COMPACT_ATOMS: atom_id res chain seq x y z
N MET A 1 -0.89 -2.36 21.89
CA MET A 1 -1.85 -2.82 20.87
C MET A 1 -1.29 -4.07 20.20
N LYS A 2 -2.11 -5.11 19.95
CA LYS A 2 -1.68 -6.27 19.15
C LYS A 2 -1.96 -5.95 17.69
N ILE A 3 -0.91 -5.82 16.90
CA ILE A 3 -1.01 -5.58 15.45
C ILE A 3 -0.96 -6.95 14.79
N LEU A 4 -2.11 -7.42 14.31
CA LEU A 4 -2.18 -8.59 13.46
C LEU A 4 -1.94 -8.15 12.01
N ARG A 5 -1.06 -8.86 11.30
CA ARG A 5 -0.73 -8.60 9.90
C ARG A 5 -1.07 -9.83 9.08
N THR A 6 -1.81 -9.62 7.99
CA THR A 6 -2.05 -10.68 7.00
C THR A 6 -0.73 -10.95 6.27
N PRO A 7 -0.28 -12.23 6.19
CA PRO A 7 0.93 -12.58 5.44
C PRO A 7 0.74 -12.28 3.96
N ASP A 8 1.82 -11.81 3.32
CA ASP A 8 1.81 -11.38 1.91
C ASP A 8 1.47 -12.54 0.94
N GLU A 9 1.70 -13.79 1.36
CA GLU A 9 1.31 -15.04 0.66
C GLU A 9 -0.19 -15.11 0.35
N ARG A 10 -1.04 -14.43 1.12
CA ARG A 10 -2.50 -14.39 0.86
C ARG A 10 -2.88 -13.52 -0.34
N PHE A 11 -1.95 -12.71 -0.82
CA PHE A 11 -2.14 -11.82 -1.97
C PHE A 11 -1.42 -12.36 -3.22
N GLU A 12 -0.70 -13.48 -3.12
CA GLU A 12 -0.11 -14.14 -4.27
C GLU A 12 -1.18 -14.85 -5.11
N GLY A 13 -1.17 -14.60 -6.43
CA GLY A 13 -2.06 -15.27 -7.39
C GLY A 13 -3.47 -14.67 -7.52
N LEU A 14 -3.69 -13.43 -7.04
CA LEU A 14 -4.94 -12.73 -7.27
C LEU A 14 -5.15 -12.46 -8.77
N THR A 15 -6.21 -13.06 -9.33
CA THR A 15 -6.63 -12.83 -10.71
C THR A 15 -7.11 -11.38 -10.88
N ASP A 16 -6.71 -10.73 -11.97
CA ASP A 16 -6.99 -9.30 -12.24
C ASP A 16 -6.37 -8.29 -11.25
N PHE A 17 -5.38 -8.70 -10.46
CA PHE A 17 -4.65 -7.82 -9.54
C PHE A 17 -3.12 -7.83 -9.78
N PRO A 18 -2.64 -7.37 -10.95
CA PRO A 18 -1.21 -7.34 -11.30
C PRO A 18 -0.48 -6.11 -10.73
N PHE A 19 -0.91 -5.59 -9.58
CA PHE A 19 -0.37 -4.35 -9.01
C PHE A 19 0.81 -4.61 -8.09
N GLU A 20 1.90 -3.84 -8.24
CA GLU A 20 3.02 -3.90 -7.29
C GLU A 20 2.60 -3.32 -5.92
N PRO A 21 2.79 -4.07 -4.82
CA PRO A 21 2.39 -3.60 -3.50
C PRO A 21 3.36 -2.52 -3.01
N ASN A 22 2.88 -1.28 -2.91
CA ASN A 22 3.67 -0.17 -2.37
C ASN A 22 3.29 0.09 -0.91
N TYR A 23 4.29 0.20 -0.03
CA TYR A 23 4.06 0.44 1.39
C TYR A 23 4.73 1.73 1.86
N THR A 24 3.94 2.61 2.47
CA THR A 24 4.44 3.83 3.12
C THR A 24 4.36 3.66 4.63
N ILE A 25 5.47 3.89 5.31
CA ILE A 25 5.54 3.86 6.77
C ILE A 25 5.32 5.29 7.28
N ILE A 26 4.22 5.51 8.01
CA ILE A 26 3.94 6.77 8.68
C ILE A 26 4.16 6.64 10.18
N LYS A 27 4.71 7.68 10.80
CA LYS A 27 4.86 7.76 12.26
C LYS A 27 3.72 8.61 12.81
N THR A 28 2.92 8.05 13.71
CA THR A 28 1.88 8.80 14.41
C THR A 28 2.49 9.66 15.51
N LYS A 29 1.74 10.66 16.01
CA LYS A 29 2.18 11.52 17.13
C LYS A 29 2.52 10.72 18.39
N ASP A 30 1.88 9.58 18.59
CA ASP A 30 2.13 8.64 19.68
C ASP A 30 3.35 7.73 19.47
N GLY A 31 4.15 7.97 18.42
CA GLY A 31 5.37 7.21 18.11
C GLY A 31 5.12 5.82 17.51
N SER A 32 3.89 5.50 17.14
CA SER A 32 3.55 4.22 16.52
C SER A 32 3.76 4.27 15.00
N GLU A 33 4.37 3.22 14.46
CA GLU A 33 4.61 3.08 13.02
C GLU A 33 3.41 2.38 12.36
N LEU A 34 2.73 3.09 11.45
CA LEU A 34 1.64 2.56 10.64
C LEU A 34 2.16 2.25 9.23
N ARG A 35 1.93 1.03 8.74
CA ARG A 35 2.22 0.64 7.35
C ARG A 35 0.95 0.82 6.53
N ILE A 36 0.97 1.76 5.59
CA ILE A 36 -0.12 1.99 4.62
C ILE A 36 0.25 1.31 3.32
N HIS A 37 -0.53 0.31 2.92
CA HIS A 37 -0.48 -0.26 1.56
C HIS A 37 -1.22 0.69 0.61
N HIS A 38 -0.58 1.07 -0.49
CA HIS A 38 -1.18 1.83 -1.57
C HIS A 38 -0.77 1.22 -2.91
N ILE A 39 -1.59 1.45 -3.93
CA ILE A 39 -1.31 1.07 -5.32
C ILE A 39 -0.98 2.37 -6.03
N ASP A 40 0.25 2.52 -6.52
CA ASP A 40 0.66 3.64 -7.36
C ASP A 40 0.72 3.16 -8.81
N GLU A 41 -0.45 2.98 -9.42
CA GLU A 41 -0.57 2.63 -10.84
C GLU A 41 -1.03 3.85 -11.65
N GLY A 42 -0.20 4.24 -12.62
CA GLY A 42 -0.47 5.32 -13.55
C GLY A 42 0.80 6.09 -13.92
N PRO A 43 0.83 6.79 -15.06
CA PRO A 43 1.95 7.66 -15.39
C PRO A 43 2.08 8.75 -14.31
N LYS A 44 3.28 8.94 -13.74
CA LYS A 44 3.59 10.07 -12.83
C LYS A 44 3.28 11.46 -13.44
N LYS A 45 3.11 11.52 -14.77
CA LYS A 45 2.56 12.64 -15.55
C LYS A 45 1.20 12.27 -16.16
N GLY A 46 0.25 11.85 -15.35
CA GLY A 46 -1.16 11.82 -15.77
C GLY A 46 -1.59 13.22 -16.18
N PRO A 47 -2.46 13.39 -17.18
CA PRO A 47 -2.96 14.70 -17.54
C PRO A 47 -3.59 15.35 -16.30
N HIS A 48 -3.06 16.51 -15.91
CA HIS A 48 -3.85 17.45 -15.12
C HIS A 48 -5.04 17.82 -16.00
N TYR A 49 -6.20 17.23 -15.71
CA TYR A 49 -7.46 17.74 -16.24
C TYR A 49 -7.67 19.11 -15.58
N CYS A 50 -7.28 20.16 -16.31
CA CYS A 50 -7.65 21.54 -16.04
C CYS A 50 -9.17 21.73 -16.16
#